data_AF-A0AAV6B2E6-F1
#
_entry.id   AF-A0AAV6B2E6-F1
#
_cell.length_a   1.000
_cell.length_b   1.000
_cell.length_c   1.000
_cell.angle_alpha   90.00
_cell.angle_beta   90.00
_cell.angle_gamma   90.00
#
_symmetry.space_group_name_H-M   'P 1'
#
loop_
_entity.id
_entity.type
_entity.pdbx_description
1 polymer ?
#
loop_
_entity_poly.entity_id
_entity_poly.type
_entity_poly.pdbx_seq_one_letter_code
_entity_poly.pdbx_strand_id
1 'polypeptide(L)' 'MKIWIALLGIISFLTSARAQSYSIDWFTIDGGGGTSTGGVYSVSGTIGQPDAGTMSGGNYSLAGGFWA' A
#
# COMPACT_ATOMS: atom_id res chain seq x y z
N MET A 1 -11.10 -44.39 26.56
CA MET A 1 -11.25 -42.91 26.51
C MET A 1 -9.95 -42.14 26.73
N LYS A 2 -9.16 -42.41 27.78
CA LYS A 2 -7.92 -41.67 28.08
C LYS A 2 -6.87 -41.62 26.93
N ILE A 3 -6.63 -42.75 26.24
CA ILE A 3 -5.64 -42.82 25.16
C ILE A 3 -6.02 -41.95 23.95
N TRP A 4 -7.32 -41.84 23.66
CA TRP A 4 -7.85 -41.06 22.55
C TRP A 4 -7.73 -39.56 22.80
N ILE A 5 -7.92 -39.13 24.06
CA ILE A 5 -7.75 -37.73 24.47
C ILE A 5 -6.27 -37.33 24.37
N ALA A 6 -5.35 -38.21 24.76
CA ALA A 6 -3.92 -37.96 24.61
C ALA A 6 -3.49 -37.86 23.15
N LEU A 7 -4.00 -38.73 22.27
CA LEU A 7 -3.74 -38.69 20.84
C LEU A 7 -4.28 -37.41 20.17
N LEU A 8 -5.50 -37.00 20.53
CA LEU A 8 -6.09 -35.74 20.05
C LEU A 8 -5.25 -34.53 20.46
N GLY A 9 -4.79 -34.47 21.72
CA GLY A 9 -3.92 -33.39 22.19
C GLY A 9 -2.59 -33.32 21.45
N ILE A 10 -1.97 -34.48 21.16
CA ILE A 10 -0.72 -34.55 20.39
C ILE A 10 -0.93 -34.07 18.95
N ILE A 11 -2.01 -34.49 18.29
CA ILE A 11 -2.31 -34.07 16.91
C ILE A 11 -2.53 -32.55 16.85
N SER A 12 -3.28 -31.97 17.78
CA SER A 12 -3.51 -30.52 17.82
C SER A 12 -2.23 -29.70 18.02
N PHE A 13 -1.24 -30.24 18.75
CA PHE A 13 0.05 -29.58 18.95
C PHE A 13 0.95 -29.68 17.71
N LEU A 14 0.87 -30.79 16.97
CA LEU A 14 1.63 -31.03 15.73
C LEU A 14 1.10 -30.22 14.54
N THR A 15 -0.18 -29.83 14.53
CA THR A 15 -0.81 -29.08 13.44
C THR A 15 -0.84 -27.56 13.68
N SER A 16 -0.01 -27.02 14.58
CA SER A 16 0.03 -25.58 14.83
C SER A 16 0.52 -24.83 13.58
N ALA A 17 -0.40 -24.30 12.79
CA ALA A 17 -0.08 -23.44 11.66
C ALA A 17 0.59 -22.16 12.16
N ARG A 18 1.81 -21.88 11.68
CA ARG A 18 2.50 -20.63 11.99
C ARG A 18 2.10 -19.61 10.94
N ALA A 19 1.40 -18.55 11.36
CA ALA A 19 1.22 -17.38 10.51
C ALA A 19 2.59 -16.73 10.30
N GLN A 20 2.96 -16.54 9.05
CA GLN A 20 4.16 -15.81 8.69
C GLN A 20 3.88 -14.31 8.72
N SER A 21 4.84 -13.53 9.24
CA SER A 21 4.76 -12.08 9.19
C SER A 21 5.16 -11.62 7.80
N TYR A 22 4.17 -11.20 7.01
CA TYR A 22 4.39 -10.58 5.71
C TYR A 22 4.36 -9.06 5.85
N SER A 23 5.41 -8.41 5.33
CA SER A 23 5.44 -6.98 5.05
C SER A 23 5.29 -6.80 3.55
N ILE A 24 4.41 -5.89 3.11
CA ILE A 24 4.52 -5.31 1.77
C ILE A 24 5.19 -3.97 1.97
N ASP A 25 6.46 -3.91 1.62
CA ASP A 25 7.19 -2.64 1.64
C ASP A 25 6.59 -1.74 0.55
N TRP A 26 6.12 -0.56 0.94
CA TRP A 26 5.57 0.43 0.03
C TRP A 26 6.48 1.66 0.01
N PHE A 27 6.61 2.25 -1.17
CA PHE A 27 7.40 3.46 -1.39
C PHE A 27 6.71 4.28 -2.46
N THR A 28 6.64 5.59 -2.24
CA THR A 28 6.30 6.56 -3.29
C THR A 28 7.59 7.19 -3.81
N ILE A 29 7.67 7.38 -5.13
CA ILE A 29 8.65 8.30 -5.71
C ILE A 29 7.89 9.60 -5.92
N ASP A 30 7.87 10.44 -4.91
CA ASP A 30 7.31 11.77 -5.02
C ASP A 30 8.39 12.66 -5.64
N GLY A 31 8.58 12.50 -6.95
CA GLY A 31 9.51 13.30 -7.73
C GLY A 31 9.09 14.77 -7.66
N GLY A 32 10.01 15.63 -7.21
CA GLY A 32 9.76 17.05 -7.02
C GLY A 32 9.11 17.76 -8.21
N GLY A 33 8.44 18.87 -7.91
CA GLY A 33 7.95 19.84 -8.88
C GLY A 33 8.77 21.12 -8.87
N GLY A 34 8.51 22.00 -9.83
CA GLY A 34 9.19 23.28 -9.91
C GLY A 34 8.54 24.22 -10.90
N THR A 35 8.88 25.49 -10.77
CA THR A 35 8.48 26.54 -11.70
C THR A 35 9.68 26.95 -12.55
N SER A 36 9.54 26.79 -13.86
CA SER A 36 10.46 27.30 -14.86
C SER A 36 9.96 28.66 -15.35
N THR A 37 10.86 29.65 -15.46
CA THR A 37 10.53 31.01 -15.93
C THR A 37 11.38 31.40 -17.14
N GLY A 38 10.79 32.12 -18.09
CA GLY A 38 11.48 32.67 -19.25
C GLY A 38 10.73 33.85 -19.87
N GLY A 39 11.31 35.05 -19.76
CA GLY A 39 10.64 36.28 -20.22
C GLY A 39 9.34 36.54 -19.44
N VAL A 40 8.23 36.66 -20.16
CA VAL A 40 6.88 36.83 -19.57
C VAL A 40 6.17 35.50 -19.27
N TYR A 41 6.81 34.37 -19.53
CA TYR A 41 6.20 33.04 -19.36
C TYR A 41 6.69 32.34 -18.10
N SER A 42 5.77 31.61 -17.47
CA SER A 42 6.03 30.75 -16.32
C SER A 42 5.32 29.41 -16.53
N VAL A 43 6.02 28.31 -16.24
CA VAL A 43 5.50 26.94 -16.35
C VAL A 43 5.79 26.23 -15.05
N SER A 44 4.75 25.72 -14.39
CA SER A 44 4.89 24.88 -13.18
C SER A 44 4.45 23.47 -13.48
N GLY A 45 5.16 22.48 -12.95
CA GLY A 45 4.84 21.07 -13.13
C GLY A 45 5.47 20.18 -12.07
N THR A 46 5.05 18.92 -12.06
CA THR A 46 5.46 17.86 -11.13
C THR A 46 5.84 16.61 -11.92
N ILE A 47 6.93 15.93 -11.56
CA ILE A 47 7.41 14.75 -12.29
C ILE A 47 7.05 13.47 -11.53
N GLY A 48 6.40 12.53 -12.23
CA GLY A 48 6.26 11.16 -11.77
C GLY A 48 5.37 11.01 -10.54
N GLN A 49 4.06 11.22 -10.72
CA GLN A 49 3.06 10.96 -9.66
C GLN A 49 2.14 9.82 -10.14
N PRO A 50 2.44 8.56 -9.79
CA PRO A 50 1.62 7.41 -10.21
C PRO A 50 0.21 7.43 -9.62
N ASP A 51 -0.02 8.22 -8.56
CA ASP A 51 -1.30 8.44 -7.89
C ASP A 51 -1.98 9.76 -8.30
N ALA A 52 -1.38 10.55 -9.21
CA ALA A 52 -2.01 11.79 -9.66
C ALA A 52 -3.28 11.52 -10.47
N GLY A 53 -4.37 12.18 -10.08
CA GLY A 53 -5.67 12.10 -10.74
C GLY A 53 -6.78 11.67 -9.80
N THR A 54 -7.98 11.51 -10.35
CA THR A 54 -9.15 11.07 -9.57
C THR A 54 -9.24 9.55 -9.59
N MET A 55 -9.17 8.96 -8.40
CA MET A 55 -9.39 7.55 -8.14
C MET A 55 -10.78 7.37 -7.54
N SER A 56 -11.48 6.29 -7.89
CA SER A 56 -12.80 5.99 -7.32
C SER A 56 -12.93 4.51 -6.96
N GLY A 57 -13.74 4.23 -5.94
CA GLY A 57 -14.01 2.88 -5.46
C GLY A 57 -15.26 2.82 -4.59
N GLY A 58 -16.27 2.06 -5.03
CA GLY A 58 -17.58 2.02 -4.38
C GLY A 58 -18.23 3.41 -4.37
N ASN A 59 -18.56 3.92 -3.18
CA ASN A 59 -19.14 5.25 -2.99
C ASN A 59 -18.08 6.33 -2.69
N TYR A 60 -16.79 6.00 -2.81
CA TYR A 60 -15.69 6.90 -2.46
C TYR A 60 -14.96 7.40 -3.71
N SER A 61 -14.48 8.65 -3.61
CA SER A 61 -13.61 9.30 -4.58
C SER A 61 -12.43 9.91 -3.85
N LEU A 62 -11.25 9.84 -4.44
CA LEU A 62 -10.00 10.41 -3.95
C LEU A 62 -9.36 11.18 -5.11
N ALA A 63 -9.05 12.46 -4.90
CA ALA A 63 -8.17 13.19 -5.78
C ALA A 63 -6.75 13.06 -5.22
N GLY A 64 -5.87 12.40 -5.99
CA GLY A 64 -4.47 12.19 -5.65
C GLY A 64 -3.55 13.06 -6.49
N GLY A 65 -2.33 13.25 -6.00
CA GLY A 65 -1.30 14.06 -6.63
C GLY A 65 -1.17 15.49 -6.09
N PHE A 66 -0.04 16.12 -6.39
CA PHE A 66 0.40 17.42 -5.88
C PHE A 66 -0.56 18.60 -6.14
N TRP A 67 -1.45 18.48 -7.15
CA TRP A 67 -2.36 19.54 -7.59
C TRP A 67 -3.85 19.23 -7.35
N ALA A 68 -4.14 18.17 -6.57
CA ALA A 68 -5.50 17.74 -6.23
C ALA A 68 -6.18 18.64 -5.18
#